data_AF-A0A8B6E2W6-F1
#
_entry.id   AF-A0A8B6E2W6-F1
#
_cell.length_a   1.000
_cell.length_b   1.000
_cell.length_c   1.000
_cell.angle_alpha   90.00
_cell.angle_beta   90.00
_cell.angle_gamma   90.00
#
_symmetry.space_group_name_H-M   'P 1'
#
loop_
_entity.id
_entity.type
_entity.pdbx_description
1 polymer ?
#
loop_
_entity_poly.entity_id
_entity_poly.type
_entity_poly.pdbx_seq_one_letter_code
_entity_poly.pdbx_strand_id
1 'polypeptide(L)'
;MELNILEIITFELLMTAIRVAPTSLDIPANKVSSIVGGTVSLRCAVISSDIRTVTWRRKIDTFMYPLSVGRNVYSTDSRLSVKAKHGWALVIKNVTQDDEGEYECQAKSKGSNLKGLVLLKVKGAESRHNVASSHSSFIDILCILMALFVHFQYMFLNNV
;
A
#
# COMPACT_ATOMS: atom_id res chain seq x y z
N MET A 1 44.79 -14.66 35.90
CA MET A 1 44.20 -14.19 34.63
C MET A 1 43.02 -13.31 35.04
N GLU A 2 43.30 -12.09 35.45
CA GLU A 2 42.25 -11.14 35.84
C GLU A 2 41.86 -10.38 34.58
N LEU A 3 40.62 -10.55 34.15
CA LEU A 3 40.07 -9.76 33.05
C LEU A 3 39.94 -8.31 33.54
N ASN A 4 40.41 -7.38 32.72
CA ASN A 4 40.46 -5.97 33.08
C ASN A 4 39.04 -5.42 33.23
N ILE A 5 38.73 -4.77 34.36
CA ILE A 5 37.44 -4.12 34.61
C ILE A 5 37.08 -3.15 33.48
N LEU A 6 38.07 -2.50 32.86
CA LEU A 6 37.89 -1.62 31.72
C LEU A 6 37.42 -2.38 30.47
N GLU A 7 37.89 -3.61 30.25
CA GLU A 7 37.41 -4.48 29.15
C GLU A 7 35.97 -4.95 29.37
N ILE A 8 35.58 -5.18 30.62
CA ILE A 8 34.20 -5.54 30.99
C ILE A 8 33.26 -4.35 30.78
N ILE A 9 33.63 -3.18 31.30
CA ILE A 9 32.81 -1.95 31.16
C ILE A 9 32.70 -1.55 29.69
N THR A 10 33.78 -1.66 28.90
CA THR A 10 33.73 -1.38 27.46
C THR A 10 32.87 -2.39 26.69
N PHE A 11 32.85 -3.67 27.08
CA PHE A 11 31.95 -4.67 26.50
C PHE A 11 30.48 -4.42 26.88
N GLU A 12 30.19 -4.08 28.15
CA GLU A 12 28.85 -3.67 28.61
C GLU A 12 28.36 -2.38 27.90
N LEU A 13 29.27 -1.42 27.67
CA LEU A 13 29.00 -0.20 26.90
C LEU A 13 28.82 -0.48 25.38
N LEU A 14 29.52 -1.47 24.83
CA LEU A 14 29.37 -1.89 23.43
C LEU A 14 28.02 -2.61 23.19
N MET A 15 27.55 -3.38 24.18
CA MET A 15 26.26 -4.06 24.15
C MET A 15 25.07 -3.10 24.35
N THR A 16 25.29 -1.94 24.97
CA THR A 16 24.26 -0.91 25.21
C THR A 16 24.12 0.09 24.04
N ALA A 17 25.01 0.08 23.04
CA ALA A 17 24.97 0.94 21.87
C ALA A 17 24.73 0.18 20.56
N ILE A 18 23.75 -0.73 20.53
CA ILE A 18 23.37 -1.40 19.27
C ILE A 18 22.66 -0.38 18.36
N ARG A 19 23.33 0.04 17.28
CA ARG A 19 22.75 0.85 16.18
C ARG A 19 21.77 0.02 15.34
N VAL A 20 20.69 -0.49 15.94
CA VAL A 20 19.62 -1.08 15.13
C VAL A 20 18.77 0.06 14.59
N ALA A 21 18.78 0.26 13.27
CA ALA A 21 17.83 1.16 12.64
C ALA A 21 16.42 0.75 13.08
N PRO A 22 15.58 1.69 13.58
CA PRO A 22 14.26 1.34 14.05
C PRO A 22 13.48 0.66 12.93
N THR A 23 12.69 -0.35 13.30
CA THR A 23 11.80 -0.97 12.31
C THR A 23 10.83 0.09 11.84
N SER A 24 10.67 0.23 10.53
CA SER A 24 9.65 1.11 9.94
C SER A 24 8.66 0.29 9.12
N LEU A 25 7.41 0.75 9.13
CA LEU A 25 6.32 0.21 8.33
C LEU A 25 5.68 1.37 7.58
N ASP A 26 5.56 1.22 6.27
CA ASP A 26 4.95 2.19 5.38
C ASP A 26 3.81 1.54 4.59
N ILE A 27 2.70 2.28 4.50
CA ILE A 27 1.51 1.94 3.71
C ILE A 27 1.39 3.02 2.63
N PRO A 28 1.87 2.76 1.40
CA PRO A 28 1.91 3.78 0.36
C PRO A 28 0.54 4.36 0.00
N ALA A 29 -0.52 3.57 0.19
CA ALA A 29 -1.90 3.99 0.01
C ALA A 29 -2.77 3.36 1.10
N ASN A 30 -3.26 4.18 2.04
CA ASN A 30 -4.17 3.74 3.10
C ASN A 30 -5.62 3.53 2.60
N LYS A 31 -5.93 3.96 1.38
CA LYS A 31 -7.20 3.73 0.69
C LYS A 31 -6.93 3.27 -0.73
N VAL A 32 -7.41 2.07 -1.07
CA VAL A 32 -7.22 1.45 -2.39
C VAL A 32 -8.60 1.13 -2.95
N SER A 33 -8.82 1.37 -4.24
CA SER A 33 -10.07 1.00 -4.90
C SER A 33 -9.86 -0.07 -5.97
N SER A 34 -10.80 -0.99 -6.09
CA SER A 34 -10.89 -1.96 -7.19
C SER A 34 -12.31 -2.02 -7.73
N ILE A 35 -12.46 -2.46 -8.97
CA ILE A 35 -13.76 -2.86 -9.52
C ILE A 35 -14.04 -4.34 -9.21
N VAL A 36 -15.31 -4.74 -9.21
CA VAL A 36 -15.72 -6.15 -9.17
C VAL A 36 -15.09 -6.92 -10.34
N GLY A 37 -14.60 -8.13 -10.09
CA GLY A 37 -13.85 -8.97 -11.03
C GLY A 37 -12.38 -8.55 -11.22
N GLY A 38 -12.00 -7.38 -10.71
CA GLY A 38 -10.64 -6.84 -10.80
C GLY A 38 -9.63 -7.63 -9.96
N THR A 39 -8.37 -7.19 -10.02
CA THR A 39 -7.30 -7.66 -9.13
C THR A 39 -6.74 -6.47 -8.37
N VAL A 40 -6.68 -6.58 -7.05
CA VAL A 40 -6.13 -5.52 -6.18
C VAL A 40 -4.88 -5.99 -5.47
N SER A 41 -3.96 -5.06 -5.19
CA SER A 41 -2.73 -5.30 -4.45
C SER A 41 -2.59 -4.29 -3.31
N LEU A 42 -2.75 -4.76 -2.08
CA LEU A 42 -2.56 -3.96 -0.88
C LEU A 42 -1.09 -4.07 -0.48
N ARG A 43 -0.35 -2.95 -0.53
CA ARG A 43 1.10 -2.94 -0.30
C ARG A 43 1.44 -2.55 1.13
N CYS A 44 2.43 -3.24 1.69
CA CYS A 44 3.02 -2.93 2.98
C CYS A 44 4.55 -3.00 2.85
N ALA A 45 5.21 -1.85 2.92
CA ALA A 45 6.66 -1.77 2.89
C ALA A 45 7.19 -1.82 4.32
N VAL A 46 8.11 -2.74 4.60
CA VAL A 46 8.66 -2.93 5.94
C VAL A 46 10.17 -2.93 5.85
N ILE A 47 10.82 -2.05 6.61
CA ILE A 47 12.28 -1.95 6.67
C ILE A 47 12.69 -2.36 8.08
N SER A 48 13.44 -3.45 8.18
CA SER A 48 14.00 -3.94 9.44
C SER A 48 15.16 -4.87 9.15
N SER A 49 16.20 -4.80 9.98
CA SER A 49 17.31 -5.76 9.97
C SER A 49 16.95 -7.11 10.61
N ASP A 50 15.82 -7.18 11.34
CA ASP A 50 15.39 -8.38 12.07
C ASP A 50 13.86 -8.55 12.03
N ILE A 51 13.31 -8.57 10.81
CA ILE A 51 11.89 -8.87 10.60
C ILE A 51 11.62 -10.34 10.94
N ARG A 52 10.74 -10.58 11.91
CA ARG A 52 10.36 -11.94 12.32
C ARG A 52 9.19 -12.43 11.50
N THR A 53 8.13 -11.62 11.41
CA THR A 53 6.94 -11.94 10.64
C THR A 53 6.27 -10.69 10.09
N VAL A 54 5.64 -10.85 8.92
CA VAL A 54 4.64 -9.91 8.42
C VAL A 54 3.35 -10.67 8.20
N THR A 55 2.26 -10.19 8.81
CA THR A 55 0.97 -10.86 8.81
C THR A 55 -0.06 -9.94 8.20
N TRP A 56 -0.75 -10.40 7.16
CA TRP A 56 -1.96 -9.72 6.71
C TRP A 56 -3.16 -10.25 7.46
N ARG A 57 -4.02 -9.33 7.89
CA ARG A 57 -5.25 -9.63 8.60
C ARG A 57 -6.39 -8.82 8.00
N ARG A 58 -7.59 -9.35 8.10
CA ARG A 58 -8.81 -8.70 7.66
C ARG A 58 -9.73 -8.49 8.84
N LYS A 59 -10.31 -7.31 8.94
CA LYS A 59 -11.35 -7.04 9.92
C LYS A 59 -12.68 -7.55 9.37
N ILE A 60 -13.34 -8.41 10.15
CA ILE A 60 -14.70 -8.86 9.92
C ILE A 60 -15.45 -8.59 11.22
N ASP A 61 -16.47 -7.73 11.14
CA ASP A 61 -17.15 -7.15 12.30
C ASP A 61 -16.16 -6.46 13.27
N THR A 62 -16.04 -7.00 14.48
CA THR A 62 -15.12 -6.53 15.53
C THR A 62 -13.83 -7.35 15.61
N PHE A 63 -13.73 -8.46 14.87
CA PHE A 63 -12.63 -9.41 14.97
C PHE A 63 -11.63 -9.24 13.82
N MET A 64 -10.37 -9.57 14.09
CA MET A 64 -9.26 -9.42 13.14
C MET A 64 -8.71 -10.80 12.77
N TYR A 65 -9.12 -11.29 11.60
CA TYR A 65 -8.83 -12.63 11.11
C TYR A 65 -7.51 -12.67 10.32
N PRO A 66 -6.57 -13.58 10.65
CA PRO A 66 -5.34 -13.71 9.90
C PRO A 66 -5.59 -14.28 8.50
N LEU A 67 -5.11 -13.59 7.48
CA LEU A 67 -5.14 -14.06 6.09
C LEU A 67 -3.84 -14.78 5.72
N SER A 68 -2.70 -14.26 6.18
CA SER A 68 -1.37 -14.83 5.89
C SER A 68 -0.36 -14.54 6.99
N VAL A 69 0.67 -15.38 7.09
CA VAL A 69 1.91 -15.08 7.83
C VAL A 69 3.09 -15.30 6.89
N GLY A 70 3.87 -14.26 6.67
CA GLY A 70 4.90 -14.25 5.64
C GLY A 70 4.29 -14.47 4.26
N ARG A 71 4.81 -15.47 3.53
CA ARG A 71 4.30 -15.84 2.19
C ARG A 71 3.17 -16.87 2.25
N ASN A 72 2.90 -17.45 3.42
CA ASN A 72 1.93 -18.53 3.59
C ASN A 72 0.55 -17.93 3.86
N VAL A 73 -0.41 -18.23 2.99
CA VAL A 73 -1.82 -17.84 3.14
C VAL A 73 -2.54 -18.92 3.95
N TYR A 74 -3.20 -18.52 5.04
CA TYR A 74 -4.00 -19.40 5.91
C TYR A 74 -5.50 -19.33 5.61
N SER A 75 -5.93 -18.28 4.91
CA SER A 75 -7.31 -18.19 4.44
C SER A 75 -7.61 -19.33 3.45
N THR A 76 -8.83 -19.85 3.50
CA THR A 76 -9.36 -20.83 2.53
C THR A 76 -9.66 -20.22 1.17
N ASP A 77 -9.61 -18.89 1.05
CA ASP A 77 -9.83 -18.18 -0.19
C ASP A 77 -8.63 -18.29 -1.14
N SER A 78 -8.81 -19.10 -2.19
CA SER A 78 -7.78 -19.37 -3.21
C SER A 78 -7.41 -18.16 -4.08
N ARG A 79 -8.19 -17.07 -4.00
CA ARG A 79 -7.92 -15.83 -4.73
C ARG A 79 -6.80 -15.01 -4.08
N LEU A 80 -6.46 -15.32 -2.82
CA LEU A 80 -5.46 -14.61 -2.02
C LEU A 80 -4.05 -15.14 -2.28
N SER A 81 -3.10 -14.22 -2.38
CA SER A 81 -1.67 -14.55 -2.44
C SER A 81 -0.82 -13.42 -1.87
N VAL A 82 0.41 -13.72 -1.45
CA VAL A 82 1.37 -12.71 -0.97
C VAL A 82 2.55 -12.60 -1.92
N LYS A 83 2.82 -11.41 -2.43
CA LYS A 83 4.01 -11.08 -3.22
C LYS A 83 5.01 -10.32 -2.35
N ALA A 84 6.17 -10.95 -2.10
CA ALA A 84 7.20 -10.44 -1.18
C ALA A 84 8.43 -9.79 -1.88
N LYS A 85 8.36 -9.48 -3.19
CA LYS A 85 9.53 -9.04 -3.99
C LYS A 85 9.94 -7.58 -3.71
N HIS A 86 8.98 -6.69 -3.45
CA HIS A 86 9.20 -5.25 -3.24
C HIS A 86 8.42 -4.76 -2.01
N GLY A 87 8.53 -5.51 -0.91
CA GLY A 87 7.64 -5.40 0.25
C GLY A 87 6.61 -6.51 0.29
N TRP A 88 5.68 -6.45 1.24
CA TRP A 88 4.70 -7.49 1.54
C TRP A 88 3.33 -7.11 0.98
N ALA A 89 3.07 -7.49 -0.26
CA ALA A 89 1.82 -7.16 -0.92
C ALA A 89 0.81 -8.30 -0.84
N LEU A 90 -0.35 -8.07 -0.23
CA LEU A 90 -1.50 -8.95 -0.33
C LEU A 90 -2.18 -8.71 -1.68
N VAL A 91 -2.37 -9.78 -2.45
CA VAL A 91 -3.03 -9.74 -3.76
C VAL A 91 -4.34 -10.50 -3.65
N ILE A 92 -5.43 -9.86 -4.08
CA ILE A 92 -6.77 -10.44 -4.15
C ILE A 92 -7.19 -10.42 -5.62
N LYS A 93 -7.39 -11.59 -6.22
CA LYS A 93 -7.91 -11.73 -7.58
C LYS A 93 -9.43 -11.84 -7.58
N ASN A 94 -10.06 -11.53 -8.72
CA ASN A 94 -11.51 -11.66 -8.90
C ASN A 94 -12.28 -11.03 -7.72
N VAL A 95 -12.00 -9.75 -7.46
CA VAL A 95 -12.53 -9.00 -6.31
C VAL A 95 -14.06 -9.00 -6.33
N THR A 96 -14.70 -9.25 -5.20
CA THR A 96 -16.16 -9.17 -5.03
C THR A 96 -16.53 -7.99 -4.14
N GLN A 97 -17.82 -7.60 -4.11
CA GLN A 97 -18.29 -6.54 -3.22
C GLN A 97 -18.00 -6.87 -1.75
N ASP A 98 -18.06 -8.16 -1.40
CA ASP A 98 -17.79 -8.67 -0.06
C ASP A 98 -16.32 -8.57 0.33
N ASP A 99 -15.39 -8.23 -0.58
CA ASP A 99 -13.99 -7.98 -0.22
C ASP A 99 -13.76 -6.57 0.35
N GLU A 100 -14.72 -5.65 0.18
CA GLU A 100 -14.66 -4.31 0.75
C GLU A 100 -14.47 -4.35 2.27
N GLY A 101 -13.61 -3.46 2.78
CA GLY A 101 -13.38 -3.34 4.22
C GLY A 101 -11.94 -2.99 4.60
N GLU A 102 -11.65 -3.16 5.88
CA GLU A 102 -10.37 -2.82 6.49
C GLU A 102 -9.43 -4.03 6.56
N TYR A 103 -8.21 -3.82 6.11
CA TYR A 103 -7.11 -4.78 6.14
C TYR A 103 -5.97 -4.23 6.99
N GLU A 104 -5.34 -5.07 7.80
CA GLU A 104 -4.20 -4.72 8.65
C GLU A 104 -2.96 -5.50 8.18
N CYS A 105 -1.89 -4.78 7.83
CA CYS A 105 -0.55 -5.34 7.76
C CYS A 105 0.11 -5.19 9.13
N GLN A 106 0.52 -6.31 9.74
CA GLN A 106 1.22 -6.32 11.02
C GLN A 106 2.65 -6.82 10.82
N ALA A 107 3.64 -6.01 11.16
CA ALA A 107 5.05 -6.36 11.12
C ALA A 107 5.62 -6.54 12.53
N LYS A 108 6.12 -7.73 12.83
CA LYS A 108 6.83 -8.03 14.08
C LYS A 108 8.32 -8.14 13.83
N SER A 109 9.11 -7.41 14.60
CA SER A 109 10.57 -7.55 14.69
C SER A 109 10.97 -7.82 16.14
N LYS A 110 12.27 -8.00 16.42
CA LYS A 110 12.80 -8.34 17.76
C LYS A 110 12.37 -7.38 18.88
N GLY A 111 12.04 -6.13 18.56
CA GLY A 111 11.64 -5.12 19.56
C GLY A 111 10.47 -4.25 19.12
N SER A 112 9.79 -4.56 18.02
CA SER A 112 8.69 -3.73 17.52
C SER A 112 7.54 -4.58 16.99
N ASN A 113 6.33 -4.06 17.13
CA ASN A 113 5.12 -4.63 16.56
C ASN A 113 4.32 -3.49 15.92
N LEU A 114 4.58 -3.25 14.65
CA LEU A 114 3.97 -2.15 13.89
C LEU A 114 2.75 -2.65 13.12
N LYS A 115 1.79 -1.75 12.93
CA LYS A 115 0.54 -2.02 12.24
C LYS A 115 0.27 -0.92 11.21
N GLY A 116 -0.13 -1.31 10.02
CA GLY A 116 -0.61 -0.41 8.98
C GLY A 116 -1.98 -0.83 8.50
N LEU A 117 -2.88 0.14 8.36
CA LEU A 117 -4.26 -0.10 7.93
C LEU A 117 -4.45 0.29 6.48
N VAL A 118 -5.21 -0.52 5.75
CA VAL A 118 -5.60 -0.30 4.36
C VAL A 118 -7.10 -0.49 4.23
N LEU A 119 -7.80 0.54 3.76
CA LEU A 119 -9.21 0.47 3.41
C LEU A 119 -9.33 0.09 1.93
N LEU A 120 -9.89 -1.08 1.64
CA LEU A 120 -10.27 -1.49 0.30
C LEU A 120 -11.69 -1.03 0.00
N LYS A 121 -11.87 -0.26 -1.07
CA LYS A 121 -13.18 0.10 -1.63
C LYS A 121 -13.45 -0.63 -2.93
N VAL A 122 -14.60 -1.27 -3.03
CA VAL A 122 -15.01 -2.02 -4.22
C VAL A 122 -16.09 -1.24 -4.95
N LYS A 123 -15.75 -0.80 -6.16
CA LYS A 123 -16.69 -0.19 -7.10
C LYS A 123 -17.43 -1.32 -7.79
N GLY A 124 -18.74 -1.17 -7.96
CA GLY A 124 -19.54 -2.12 -8.73
C GLY A 124 -18.96 -2.32 -10.14
N ALA A 125 -19.32 -3.45 -10.78
CA ALA A 125 -19.03 -3.63 -12.19
C ALA A 125 -19.63 -2.42 -12.92
N GLU A 126 -18.77 -1.59 -13.50
CA GLU A 126 -19.20 -0.47 -14.32
C GLU A 126 -20.05 -1.09 -15.43
N SER A 127 -21.37 -0.90 -15.36
CA SER A 127 -22.21 -1.25 -16.49
C SER A 127 -21.64 -0.46 -17.66
N ARG A 128 -21.34 -1.15 -18.77
CA ARG A 128 -21.07 -0.48 -20.04
C ARG A 128 -22.37 0.17 -20.53
N HIS A 129 -22.93 1.08 -19.74
CA HIS A 129 -23.75 2.13 -20.29
C HIS A 129 -22.77 3.10 -20.94
N ASN A 130 -22.98 3.37 -22.22
CA ASN A 130 -22.37 4.49 -22.90
C ASN A 130 -22.78 5.76 -22.13
N VAL A 131 -22.05 6.09 -21.07
CA VAL A 131 -22.05 7.44 -20.53
C VAL A 131 -21.30 8.22 -21.59
N ALA A 132 -22.05 8.70 -22.60
CA ALA A 132 -21.67 9.92 -23.27
C ALA A 132 -21.45 10.90 -22.13
N SER A 133 -20.18 11.18 -21.83
CA SER A 133 -19.82 12.16 -20.82
C SER A 133 -20.58 13.42 -21.22
N SER A 134 -21.59 13.79 -20.45
CA SER A 134 -22.17 15.13 -20.53
C SER A 134 -21.11 16.05 -19.92
N HIS A 135 -19.99 16.20 -20.63
CA HIS A 135 -19.19 17.39 -20.52
C HIS A 135 -20.17 18.50 -20.85
N SER A 136 -20.41 19.38 -19.88
CA SER A 136 -21.19 20.58 -20.09
C SER A 136 -20.66 21.23 -21.36
N SER A 137 -21.53 21.50 -22.35
CA SER A 137 -21.15 22.10 -23.63
C SER A 137 -20.31 23.37 -23.46
N PHE A 138 -20.49 24.08 -22.35
CA PHE A 138 -19.67 25.22 -21.95
C PHE A 138 -18.18 24.88 -21.77
N ILE A 139 -17.83 23.71 -21.24
CA ILE A 139 -16.44 23.26 -21.05
C ILE A 139 -15.80 22.93 -22.39
N ASP A 140 -16.51 22.23 -23.28
CA ASP A 140 -16.00 21.90 -24.62
C ASP A 140 -15.79 23.16 -25.46
N ILE A 141 -16.74 24.10 -25.41
CA ILE A 141 -16.63 25.39 -26.09
C ILE A 141 -15.46 26.20 -25.51
N LEU A 142 -15.29 26.23 -24.18
CA LEU A 142 -14.17 26.93 -23.55
C LEU A 142 -12.82 26.32 -23.97
N CYS A 143 -12.70 24.99 -24.03
CA CYS A 143 -11.51 24.31 -24.52
C CYS A 143 -11.18 24.67 -25.98
N ILE A 144 -12.18 24.71 -26.86
CA ILE A 144 -12.02 25.10 -28.27
C ILE A 144 -11.57 26.57 -28.37
N LEU A 145 -12.20 27.47 -27.60
CA LEU A 145 -11.82 28.89 -27.57
C LEU A 145 -10.38 29.09 -27.06
N MET A 146 -9.99 28.36 -26.01
CA MET A 146 -8.63 28.38 -25.49
C MET A 146 -7.63 27.84 -26.53
N ALA A 147 -7.94 26.74 -27.22
CA ALA A 147 -7.08 26.18 -28.26
C ALA A 147 -6.91 27.14 -29.45
N LEU A 148 -7.98 27.82 -29.89
CA LEU A 148 -7.92 28.82 -30.95
C LEU A 148 -7.12 30.06 -30.51
N PHE A 149 -7.28 30.49 -29.27
CA PHE A 149 -6.49 31.59 -28.71
C PHE A 149 -4.99 31.26 -28.68
N VAL A 150 -4.62 30.07 -28.20
CA VAL A 150 -3.22 29.60 -28.22
C VAL A 150 -2.70 29.47 -29.66
N HIS A 151 -3.50 28.93 -30.57
CA HIS A 151 -3.12 28.82 -31.98
C HIS A 151 -2.89 30.21 -32.61
N PHE A 152 -3.77 31.17 -32.34
CA PHE A 152 -3.62 32.55 -32.83
C PHE A 152 -2.39 33.22 -32.22
N GLN A 153 -2.17 33.14 -30.91
CA GLN A 153 -0.95 33.64 -30.27
C GLN A 153 0.31 33.01 -30.86
N TYR A 154 0.29 31.70 -31.13
CA TYR A 154 1.40 30.99 -31.76
C TYR A 154 1.65 31.49 -33.19
N MET A 155 0.59 31.70 -33.99
CA MET A 155 0.72 32.26 -35.33
C MET A 155 1.26 33.70 -35.33
N PHE A 156 0.92 34.51 -34.31
CA PHE A 156 1.47 35.85 -34.14
C PHE A 156 2.93 35.85 -33.66
N LEU A 157 3.29 34.94 -32.75
CA LEU A 157 4.65 34.80 -32.24
C LEU A 157 5.64 34.24 -33.26
N ASN A 158 5.16 33.54 -34.30
CA ASN A 158 6.01 32.97 -35.36
C ASN A 158 5.93 33.75 -36.70
N ASN A 159 5.27 34.91 -36.73
CA ASN A 159 5.23 35.82 -37.90
C ASN A 159 5.81 37.21 -37.58
N VAL A 160 6.80 37.25 -36.68
CA VAL A 160 7.74 38.37 -36.50
C VAL A 160 9.16 37.82 -36.60
#